data_AF-A0AAW8AL85-F1
#
_entry.id   AF-A0AAW8AL85-F1
#
_cell.length_a   1.000
_cell.length_b   1.000
_cell.length_c   1.000
_cell.angle_alpha   90.00
_cell.angle_beta   90.00
_cell.angle_gamma   90.00
#
_symmetry.space_group_name_H-M   'P 1'
#
loop_
_entity.id
_entity.type
_entity.pdbx_description
1 polymer ?
#
loop_
_entity_poly.entity_id
_entity_poly.type
_entity_poly.pdbx_seq_one_letter_code
_entity_poly.pdbx_strand_id
1 'polypeptide(L)' 'GDAASLQVGDAVLAIGNPFNVGQTVTSGIVSALGRSQLGINTFENFIQTDAAINPGNSGGALVDAEGRLVGINTAIF' A
#
# COMPACT_ATOMS: atom_id res chain seq x y z
N GLY A 1 -10.17 3.94 -7.09
CA GLY A 1 -9.37 3.70 -8.30
C GLY A 1 -9.62 2.29 -8.75
N ASP A 2 -9.34 1.99 -10.01
CA ASP A 2 -9.46 0.62 -10.49
C ASP A 2 -8.16 -0.14 -10.19
N ALA A 3 -8.11 -0.76 -9.01
CA ALA A 3 -7.00 -1.62 -8.62
C ALA A 3 -6.82 -2.83 -9.57
N ALA A 4 -7.80 -3.15 -10.41
CA ALA A 4 -7.68 -4.25 -11.38
C ALA A 4 -6.73 -3.92 -12.55
N SER A 5 -6.39 -2.64 -12.74
CA SER A 5 -5.43 -2.19 -13.76
C SER A 5 -3.98 -2.11 -13.28
N LEU A 6 -3.72 -2.31 -11.99
CA LEU A 6 -2.39 -2.20 -11.40
C LEU A 6 -1.45 -3.28 -11.99
N GLN A 7 -0.22 -2.89 -12.26
CA GLN A 7 0.85 -3.77 -12.75
C GLN A 7 2.08 -3.69 -11.85
N VAL A 8 2.85 -4.77 -11.80
CA VAL A 8 4.17 -4.75 -11.15
C VAL A 8 5.06 -3.74 -11.86
N GLY A 9 5.68 -2.84 -11.10
CA GLY A 9 6.46 -1.72 -11.60
C GLY A 9 5.72 -0.37 -11.61
N ASP A 10 4.39 -0.36 -11.45
CA ASP A 10 3.64 0.89 -11.38
C ASP A 10 4.03 1.71 -10.15
N ALA A 11 4.19 3.02 -10.33
CA ALA A 11 4.50 3.92 -9.24
C ALA A 11 3.31 4.08 -8.29
N VAL A 12 3.59 4.05 -6.99
CA VAL A 12 2.59 4.20 -5.94
C VAL A 12 3.10 5.10 -4.82
N LEU A 13 2.16 5.75 -4.14
CA LEU A 13 2.41 6.57 -2.95
C LEU A 13 1.64 5.98 -1.77
N ALA A 14 2.31 5.80 -0.65
CA ALA A 14 1.70 5.45 0.62
C ALA A 14 1.55 6.70 1.48
N ILE A 15 0.33 6.95 1.94
CA ILE A 15 -0.04 8.14 2.70
C ILE A 15 -0.59 7.70 4.05
N GLY A 16 -0.06 8.28 5.12
CA GLY A 16 -0.57 8.03 6.47
C GLY A 16 -0.03 9.04 7.47
N ASN A 17 -0.18 8.74 8.75
CA ASN A 17 0.27 9.58 9.85
C ASN A 17 1.09 8.73 10.84
N PRO A 18 2.35 8.41 10.47
CA PRO A 18 3.21 7.58 11.29
C PRO A 18 3.43 8.24 12.64
N PHE A 19 3.27 7.48 13.72
CA PHE A 19 3.48 7.94 15.11
C PHE A 19 2.70 9.19 15.53
N ASN A 20 1.64 9.57 14.82
CA ASN A 20 0.84 10.77 15.05
C ASN A 20 1.66 12.09 15.03
N VAL A 21 2.82 12.10 14.37
CA VAL A 21 3.71 13.28 14.30
C VAL A 21 3.38 14.20 13.11
N GLY A 22 2.47 13.79 12.22
CA GLY A 22 2.06 14.53 11.03
C GLY A 22 1.85 13.62 9.82
N GLN A 23 1.09 14.08 8.84
CA GLN A 23 0.85 13.32 7.61
C GLN A 23 2.17 13.14 6.84
N THR A 24 2.51 11.90 6.50
CA THR A 24 3.67 11.56 5.68
C THR A 24 3.26 10.91 4.38
N VAL A 25 4.13 11.06 3.39
CA VAL A 25 4.03 10.40 2.09
C VAL A 25 5.33 9.69 1.83
N THR A 26 5.26 8.43 1.43
CA THR A 26 6.40 7.65 0.93
C THR A 26 6.07 7.13 -0.47
N SER A 27 7.09 6.98 -1.31
CA SER A 27 6.93 6.53 -2.69
C SER A 27 7.64 5.21 -2.92
N GLY A 28 7.10 4.41 -3.82
CA GLY A 28 7.71 3.17 -4.29
C GLY A 28 7.02 2.70 -5.55
N ILE A 29 7.18 1.41 -5.84
CA ILE A 29 6.51 0.73 -6.93
C ILE A 29 5.67 -0.43 -6.38
N VAL A 30 4.77 -0.94 -7.21
CA VAL A 30 4.17 -2.26 -7.02
C VAL A 30 5.26 -3.31 -7.23
N SER A 31 5.62 -4.03 -6.18
CA SER A 31 6.60 -5.11 -6.23
C SER A 31 5.97 -6.48 -6.53
N ALA A 32 4.71 -6.68 -6.14
CA ALA A 32 3.93 -7.89 -6.44
C ALA A 32 2.42 -7.65 -6.27
N LEU A 33 1.61 -8.47 -6.94
CA LEU A 33 0.14 -8.48 -6.84
C LEU A 33 -0.35 -9.88 -6.46
N GLY A 34 -1.60 -10.02 -6.01
CA GLY A 34 -2.18 -11.34 -5.79
C GLY A 34 -1.63 -12.08 -4.58
N ARG A 35 -0.94 -11.38 -3.67
CA ARG A 35 -0.29 -12.04 -2.54
C ARG A 35 -1.33 -12.54 -1.54
N SER A 36 -1.31 -13.84 -1.29
CA SER A 36 -2.20 -14.54 -0.38
C SER A 36 -1.40 -15.50 0.52
N GLN A 37 -2.08 -16.13 1.47
CA GLN A 37 -1.53 -17.08 2.45
C GLN A 37 -0.52 -16.47 3.44
N LEU A 38 -0.67 -15.19 3.76
CA LEU A 38 0.11 -14.48 4.78
C LEU A 38 -0.45 -14.73 6.19
N GLY A 39 -1.67 -15.25 6.32
CA GLY A 39 -2.28 -15.59 7.62
C GLY A 39 -2.74 -14.38 8.43
N ILE A 40 -2.92 -13.22 7.77
CA ILE A 40 -3.41 -11.98 8.37
C ILE A 40 -4.95 -11.92 8.36
N ASN A 41 -5.60 -12.43 7.31
CA ASN A 41 -7.06 -12.36 7.18
C ASN A 41 -7.63 -13.62 6.50
N THR A 42 -8.95 -13.83 6.62
CA THR A 42 -9.68 -14.95 6.01
C THR A 42 -9.69 -14.86 4.48
N PHE A 43 -9.63 -13.65 3.93
CA PHE A 43 -9.51 -13.38 2.49
C PHE A 43 -8.30 -12.49 2.25
N GLU A 44 -7.41 -12.95 1.39
CA GLU A 44 -6.13 -12.27 1.14
C GLU A 44 -5.90 -12.09 -0.35
N ASN A 45 -5.73 -10.83 -0.75
CA ASN A 45 -5.26 -10.42 -2.06
C ASN A 45 -4.50 -9.11 -1.89
N PHE A 46 -3.25 -9.22 -1.44
CA PHE A 46 -2.42 -8.07 -1.10
C PHE A 46 -1.60 -7.59 -2.29
N ILE A 47 -1.44 -6.27 -2.34
CA ILE A 47 -0.44 -5.57 -3.15
C ILE A 47 0.82 -5.45 -2.29
N GLN A 48 1.96 -5.83 -2.84
CA GLN A 48 3.26 -5.59 -2.22
C GLN A 48 3.88 -4.35 -2.85
N THR A 49 4.47 -3.48 -2.03
CA THR A 49 5.22 -2.30 -2.47
C THR A 49 6.50 -2.17 -1.67
N ASP A 50 7.51 -1.53 -2.27
CA ASP A 50 8.75 -1.12 -1.60
C ASP A 50 8.68 0.30 -1.03
N ALA A 51 7.55 0.99 -1.19
CA ALA A 51 7.30 2.25 -0.51
C ALA A 51 7.43 2.04 1.01
N ALA A 52 8.18 2.92 1.68
CA ALA A 52 8.42 2.77 3.11
C ALA A 52 7.10 2.87 3.90
N ILE A 53 6.67 1.75 4.49
CA ILE A 53 5.54 1.69 5.42
C ILE A 53 6.11 1.57 6.83
N ASN A 54 5.71 2.47 7.72
CA ASN A 54 6.09 2.48 9.14
C ASN A 54 4.81 2.49 10.01
N PRO A 55 4.89 2.13 11.30
CA PRO A 55 3.75 2.23 12.21
C PRO A 55 3.07 3.61 12.15
N GLY A 56 1.78 3.60 11.79
CA GLY A 56 0.92 4.78 11.55
C GLY A 56 0.76 5.19 10.08
N ASN A 57 1.50 4.58 9.14
CA ASN A 57 1.05 4.47 7.75
C ASN A 57 0.05 3.31 7.56
N SER A 58 0.09 2.30 8.45
CA SER A 58 -0.95 1.25 8.55
C SER A 58 -2.33 1.86 8.81
N GLY A 59 -3.33 1.42 8.06
CA GLY A 59 -4.66 2.00 7.96
C GLY A 59 -4.78 3.15 6.95
N GLY A 60 -3.65 3.66 6.46
CA GLY A 60 -3.58 4.74 5.47
C GLY A 60 -3.78 4.26 4.03
N ALA A 61 -3.82 5.23 3.11
CA ALA A 61 -4.07 4.99 1.69
C ALA A 61 -2.80 4.57 0.95
N LEU A 62 -2.98 3.67 -0.03
CA LEU A 62 -2.05 3.47 -1.13
C LEU A 62 -2.71 4.00 -2.40
N VAL A 63 -2.06 4.93 -3.09
CA VAL A 63 -2.58 5.58 -4.30
C VAL A 63 -1.62 5.43 -5.47
N ASP A 64 -2.15 5.41 -6.69
CA ASP A 64 -1.35 5.45 -7.92
C ASP A 64 -0.84 6.88 -8.24
N ALA A 65 -0.10 7.00 -9.34
CA ALA A 65 0.46 8.28 -9.81
C ALA A 65 -0.60 9.36 -10.12
N GLU A 66 -1.85 8.96 -10.39
CA GLU A 66 -2.97 9.87 -10.58
C GLU A 66 -3.72 10.18 -9.27
N GLY A 67 -3.23 9.69 -8.13
CA GLY A 67 -3.83 9.90 -6.81
C GLY A 67 -5.09 9.07 -6.56
N ARG A 68 -5.35 8.05 -7.39
CA ARG A 68 -6.51 7.17 -7.21
C ARG A 68 -6.19 6.13 -6.15
N LEU A 69 -7.12 5.90 -5.22
CA LEU A 69 -6.98 4.85 -4.22
C LEU A 69 -6.95 3.46 -4.87
N VAL A 70 -5.89 2.70 -4.58
CA VAL A 70 -5.65 1.33 -5.09
C VAL A 70 -5.49 0.29 -3.98
N GLY A 71 -5.26 0.71 -2.74
CA GLY A 71 -5.19 -0.18 -1.58
C GLY A 71 -5.23 0.53 -0.24
N ILE A 72 -5.29 -0.25 0.83
CA ILE A 72 -5.17 0.22 2.21
C ILE A 72 -3.97 -0.49 2.84
N ASN A 73 -3.06 0.28 3.44
CA ASN A 73 -1.84 -0.25 4.05
C ASN A 73 -2.23 -1.06 5.29
N THR A 74 -1.95 -2.36 5.35
CA THR A 74 -2.41 -3.22 6.46
C THR A 74 -1.27 -3.72 7.35
N ALA A 75 -0.17 -4.21 6.80
CA ALA A 75 0.96 -4.70 7.58
C ALA A 75 2.28 -4.60 6.80
N ILE A 76 3.38 -4.64 7.55
CA ILE A 76 4.76 -4.67 7.07
C ILE A 76 5.30 -6.06 7.46
N PHE A 77 6.05 -6.72 6.58
CA PHE A 77 6.75 -7.97 6.87
C PHE A 77 8.20 -7.89 6.42
#